data_AF-K1TI83-F1
#
_entry.id   AF-K1TI83-F1
#
_cell.length_a   1.000
_cell.length_b   1.000
_cell.length_c   1.000
_cell.angle_alpha   90.00
_cell.angle_beta   90.00
_cell.angle_gamma   90.00
#
_symmetry.space_group_name_H-M   'P 1'
#
loop_
_entity.id
_entity.type
_entity.pdbx_description
1 polymer ?
#
loop_
_entity_poly.entity_id
_entity_poly.type
_entity_poly.pdbx_seq_one_letter_code
_entity_poly.pdbx_strand_id
1 'polypeptide(L)' 'MTLVGVFYDEGTSGTTTLNRYGFNKMISLAVSGGIDIILTKEVSRFARNTVDTLNITRMLRAKGVGIIFINEI' A
#
# COMPACT_ATOMS: atom_id res chain seq x y z
N MET A 1 -13.54 13.12 4.03
CA MET A 1 -12.34 12.29 3.88
C MET A 1 -11.57 12.39 5.19
N THR A 2 -11.43 11.28 5.91
CA THR A 2 -10.80 11.24 7.23
C THR A 2 -9.51 10.43 7.12
N LEU A 3 -8.42 10.94 7.69
CA LEU A 3 -7.17 10.20 7.75
C LEU A 3 -7.33 8.99 8.69
N VAL A 4 -7.22 7.79 8.16
CA VAL A 4 -7.28 6.53 8.95
C VAL A 4 -5.96 6.29 9.68
N GLY A 5 -4.84 6.57 9.02
CA GLY A 5 -3.51 6.42 9.59
C GLY A 5 -2.43 6.60 8.54
N VAL A 6 -1.21 6.81 9.02
CA VAL A 6 0.00 6.83 8.20
C VAL A 6 0.71 5.51 8.39
N PHE A 7 0.89 4.76 7.30
CA PHE A 7 1.62 3.50 7.29
C PHE A 7 2.97 3.73 6.65
N TYR A 8 4.02 3.42 7.39
CA TYR A 8 5.39 3.51 6.92
C TYR A 8 6.13 2.22 7.25
N ASP A 9 7.01 1.81 6.35
CA ASP A 9 7.97 0.74 6.57
C ASP A 9 9.37 1.37 6.50
N GLU A 10 10.18 1.20 7.55
CA GLU A 10 11.55 1.73 7.56
C GLU A 10 12.45 0.90 6.63
N GLY A 11 12.72 1.44 5.45
CA GLY A 11 13.67 0.88 4.50
C GLY A 11 15.10 1.33 4.81
N THR A 12 15.71 0.78 5.86
CA THR A 12 17.13 1.03 6.14
C THR A 12 17.96 -0.10 5.54
N SER A 13 18.60 0.19 4.40
CA SER A 13 19.80 -0.50 3.90
C SER A 13 19.77 -2.04 3.78
N GLY A 14 19.67 -2.53 2.54
CA GLY A 14 20.60 -3.56 2.05
C GLY A 14 20.37 -5.04 2.38
N THR A 15 19.84 -5.46 3.54
CA THR A 15 20.05 -6.89 3.90
C THR A 15 19.01 -7.58 4.78
N THR A 16 17.77 -7.11 4.89
CA THR A 16 16.77 -7.93 5.61
C THR A 16 15.35 -7.79 5.06
N THR A 17 14.76 -8.95 4.78
CA THR A 17 13.33 -9.21 4.54
C THR A 17 12.52 -9.05 5.84
N LEU A 18 12.79 -8.01 6.62
CA LEU A 18 12.09 -7.65 7.85
C LEU A 18 11.61 -6.20 7.66
N ASN A 19 10.37 -5.82 7.83
CA ASN A 19 9.18 -6.55 8.22
C ASN A 19 8.06 -5.61 7.75
N ARG A 20 7.34 -5.94 6.67
CA ARG A 20 6.33 -5.06 6.04
C ARG A 20 5.04 -5.00 6.88
N TYR A 21 5.17 -4.78 8.18
CA TYR A 21 4.03 -4.70 9.09
C TYR A 21 3.15 -3.50 8.75
N GLY A 22 3.75 -2.36 8.36
CA GLY A 22 3.00 -1.17 7.96
C GLY A 22 2.15 -1.47 6.72
N PHE A 23 2.78 -1.99 5.67
CA PHE A 23 2.08 -2.38 4.44
C PHE A 23 1.01 -3.47 4.68
N ASN A 24 1.34 -4.56 5.36
CA ASN A 24 0.38 -5.64 5.60
C ASN A 24 -0.81 -5.18 6.44
N LYS A 25 -0.57 -4.31 7.43
CA LYS A 25 -1.63 -3.70 8.25
C LYS A 25 -2.52 -2.78 7.42
N MET A 26 -1.93 -1.96 6.54
CA MET A 26 -2.67 -1.12 5.60
C MET A 26 -3.58 -1.96 4.69
N ILE A 27 -3.04 -3.03 4.09
CA ILE A 27 -3.80 -3.93 3.22
C ILE A 27 -4.93 -4.62 4.00
N SER A 28 -4.64 -5.12 5.21
CA SER A 28 -5.66 -5.76 6.05
C SER A 28 -6.81 -4.80 6.38
N LEU A 29 -6.50 -3.54 6.73
CA LEU A 29 -7.51 -2.51 7.00
C LEU A 29 -8.33 -2.17 5.75
N ALA A 30 -7.67 -2.03 4.61
CA ALA A 30 -8.34 -1.79 3.33
C ALA A 30 -9.28 -2.96 2.95
N VAL A 31 -8.83 -4.20 3.11
CA VAL A 31 -9.65 -5.39 2.85
C VAL A 31 -10.81 -5.53 3.84
N SER A 32 -10.64 -5.05 5.07
CA SER A 32 -11.72 -5.01 6.08
C SER A 32 -12.75 -3.90 5.86
N GLY A 33 -12.55 -3.02 4.87
CA GLY A 33 -13.43 -1.87 4.59
C GLY A 33 -13.16 -0.66 5.48
N GLY A 34 -12.02 -0.61 6.17
CA GLY A 34 -11.61 0.52 7.00
C GLY A 34 -10.87 1.62 6.22
N ILE A 35 -10.51 1.39 4.96
CA ILE A 35 -9.80 2.33 4.09
C ILE A 35 -10.41 2.27 2.69
N ASP A 36 -10.87 3.41 2.17
CA ASP A 36 -11.39 3.53 0.80
C ASP A 36 -10.32 3.96 -0.22
N ILE A 37 -9.32 4.72 0.23
CA ILE A 37 -8.28 5.30 -0.63
C ILE A 37 -6.91 5.14 0.03
N ILE A 38 -5.96 4.58 -0.72
CA ILE A 38 -4.54 4.50 -0.36
C ILE A 38 -3.78 5.55 -1.17
N LEU A 39 -3.06 6.42 -0.47
CA LEU A 39 -2.19 7.43 -1.06
C LEU A 39 -0.74 6.99 -0.91
N THR A 40 0.03 6.98 -1.99
CA THR A 40 1.46 6.63 -1.96
C THR A 40 2.26 7.50 -2.91
N LYS A 41 3.54 7.70 -2.61
CA LYS A 41 4.41 8.57 -3.42
C LYS A 41 4.64 8.00 -4.82
N GLU A 42 4.95 6.71 -4.91
CA GLU A 42 5.36 6.06 -6.15
C GLU A 42 5.05 4.56 -6.08
N VAL A 43 4.96 3.90 -7.24
CA VAL A 43 4.67 2.46 -7.34
C VAL A 43 5.71 1.60 -6.62
N SER A 44 6.99 1.99 -6.66
CA SER A 44 8.10 1.29 -6.00
C SER A 44 8.00 1.28 -4.46
N ARG A 45 7.32 2.27 -3.86
CA ARG A 45 7.02 2.30 -2.42
C ARG A 45 5.83 1.43 -2.06
N PHE A 46 4.95 1.19 -3.02
CA PHE A 46 3.79 0.33 -2.85
C PHE A 46 4.18 -1.15 -2.97
N ALA A 47 4.86 -1.57 -4.03
CA ALA A 47 5.24 -2.96 -4.23
C ALA A 47 6.63 -3.12 -4.86
N ARG A 48 7.28 -4.25 -4.56
CA ARG A 48 8.68 -4.54 -4.95
C ARG A 48 8.82 -5.04 -6.38
N ASN A 49 7.73 -5.51 -6.99
CA ASN A 49 7.71 -5.99 -8.36
C ASN A 49 6.32 -5.71 -8.99
N THR A 50 6.28 -5.70 -10.31
CA THR A 50 5.08 -5.37 -11.10
C THR A 50 3.94 -6.36 -10.89
N VAL A 51 4.25 -7.64 -10.67
CA VAL A 51 3.25 -8.71 -10.49
C VAL A 51 2.48 -8.52 -9.18
N ASP A 52 3.19 -8.26 -8.08
CA ASP A 52 2.61 -7.99 -6.77
C ASP A 52 1.78 -6.71 -6.80
N THR A 53 2.28 -5.64 -7.44
CA THR A 53 1.49 -4.41 -7.63
C THR A 53 0.15 -4.72 -8.28
N LEU A 54 0.16 -5.49 -9.36
CA LEU A 54 -1.04 -5.80 -10.14
C LEU A 54 -2.04 -6.64 -9.34
N ASN A 55 -1.55 -7.67 -8.63
CA ASN A 55 -2.37 -8.56 -7.83
C ASN A 55 -3.03 -7.82 -6.66
N ILE A 56 -2.26 -7.02 -5.93
CA ILE A 56 -2.75 -6.25 -4.78
C ILE A 56 -3.73 -5.17 -5.25
N THR A 57 -3.41 -4.45 -6.33
CA THR A 57 -4.31 -3.45 -6.91
C THR A 57 -5.64 -4.05 -7.36
N ARG A 58 -5.62 -5.22 -8.00
CA ARG A 58 -6.86 -5.92 -8.40
C ARG A 58 -7.68 -6.37 -7.19
N MET A 59 -7.03 -6.92 -6.16
CA MET A 59 -7.69 -7.33 -4.92
C MET A 59 -8.36 -6.15 -4.22
N LEU A 60 -7.64 -5.02 -4.08
CA LEU A 60 -8.14 -3.79 -3.49
C LEU A 60 -9.29 -3.19 -4.30
N ARG A 61 -9.15 -3.15 -5.63
CA ARG A 61 -10.22 -2.67 -6.53
C ARG A 61 -11.48 -3.52 -6.43
N ALA A 62 -11.35 -4.84 -6.32
CA ALA A 62 -12.49 -5.74 -6.12
C ALA A 62 -13.20 -5.50 -4.77
N LYS A 63 -12.51 -4.90 -3.79
CA LYS A 63 -13.05 -4.48 -2.49
C LYS A 63 -13.54 -3.03 -2.47
N GLY A 64 -13.46 -2.31 -3.59
CA GLY A 64 -13.86 -0.90 -3.68
C GLY A 64 -12.79 0.09 -3.20
N VAL A 65 -11.55 -0.37 -2.96
CA VAL A 65 -10.45 0.47 -2.49
C VAL A 65 -9.63 1.02 -3.67
N GLY A 66 -9.50 2.34 -3.75
CA GLY A 66 -8.70 3.05 -4.75
C GLY A 66 -7.25 3.27 -4.30
N ILE A 67 -6.34 3.39 -5.26
CA ILE A 67 -4.91 3.70 -5.01
C ILE A 67 -4.54 4.91 -5.84
N ILE A 68 -3.87 5.89 -5.22
CA ILE A 68 -3.43 7.13 -5.85
C ILE A 68 -1.91 7.26 -5.68
N PHE A 69 -1.21 7.51 -6.79
CA PHE A 69 0.23 7.72 -6.86
C PHE A 69 0.51 9.22 -7.06
N ILE A 70 1.23 9.85 -6.12
CA ILE A 70 1.41 11.32 -6.10
C ILE A 70 2.50 11.78 -7.08
N ASN A 71 3.53 10.97 -7.36
CA ASN A 71 4.59 11.33 -8.32
C ASN A 71 4.11 11.43 -9.79
N GLU A 72 2.85 11.13 -10.08
CA GLU A 72 2.26 11.29 -11.42
C GLU A 72 1.56 12.64 -11.61
N ILE A 73 1.82 13.63 -10.74
CA ILE A 73 1.29 15.00 -10.82
C ILE A 73 2.44 15.99 -11.02
#